data_AF-J1FAC2-F1
#
_entry.id   AF-J1FAC2-F1
#
_cell.length_a   1.000
_cell.length_b   1.000
_cell.length_c   1.000
_cell.angle_alpha   90.00
_cell.angle_beta   90.00
_cell.angle_gamma   90.00
#
_symmetry.space_group_name_H-M   'P 1'
#
loop_
_entity.id
_entity.type
_entity.pdbx_description
1 polymer ?
#
loop_
_entity_poly.entity_id
_entity_poly.type
_entity_poly.pdbx_seq_one_letter_code
_entity_poly.pdbx_strand_id
1 'polypeptide(L)'
;MLEIKDNSKNIEEINLKTKLLILETKNGEILVDVQALLKAPIGSEEAYFRATGIAQAYKKDIRDFLRLDGTIEYIDILKEELKVEPMIIKRGKYQGGTWLYYKLFKPFLRWVLPFKDYAKLEVSGQLEFQFSQNRVLKSVYVLKTEDNRIKVGISSNAEKRFSQIKNSTGLNLINTIYSEKVENAYLIEQTLLTYFDDYRQNGEWLNGVGFERSC
;
A
#
# COMPACT_ATOMS: atom_id res chain seq x y z
N MET A 1 15.01 49.04 9.44
CA MET A 1 15.25 47.74 10.10
C MET A 1 13.88 47.10 10.26
N LEU A 2 13.54 46.15 9.39
CA LEU A 2 12.20 45.53 9.35
C LEU A 2 12.23 44.28 10.24
N GLU A 3 11.50 44.33 11.37
CA GLU A 3 11.22 43.15 12.18
C GLU A 3 10.25 42.23 11.42
N ILE A 4 10.79 41.13 10.89
CA ILE A 4 9.99 40.01 10.44
C ILE A 4 9.60 39.24 11.70
N LYS A 5 8.34 39.36 12.13
CA LYS A 5 7.75 38.49 13.15
C LYS A 5 7.64 37.08 12.56
N ASP A 6 8.68 36.28 12.76
CA ASP A 6 8.69 34.87 12.42
C ASP A 6 7.65 34.15 13.29
N ASN A 7 6.54 33.81 12.67
CA ASN A 7 5.43 33.08 13.27
C ASN A 7 5.51 31.60 12.86
N SER A 8 6.72 31.05 12.67
CA SER A 8 6.95 29.62 12.46
C SER A 8 6.62 28.87 13.75
N LYS A 9 5.37 28.45 13.87
CA LYS A 9 4.89 27.61 14.97
C LYS A 9 5.42 26.19 14.78
N ASN A 10 6.11 25.71 15.82
CA ASN A 10 6.87 24.46 15.87
C ASN A 10 6.01 23.23 15.57
N ILE A 11 6.57 22.32 14.76
CA ILE A 11 6.23 20.90 14.80
C ILE A 11 7.07 20.31 15.94
N GLU A 12 6.41 19.69 16.93
CA GLU A 12 7.06 19.25 18.17
C GLU A 12 7.69 17.86 18.06
N GLU A 13 7.22 16.95 17.19
CA GLU A 13 7.93 15.70 16.92
C GLU A 13 7.54 15.05 15.57
N ILE A 14 8.52 14.55 14.81
CA ILE A 14 8.28 13.62 13.68
C ILE A 14 9.25 12.44 13.83
N ASN A 15 8.70 11.26 14.07
CA ASN A 15 9.46 10.04 14.36
C ASN A 15 9.30 9.05 13.20
N LEU A 16 10.29 8.97 12.32
CA LEU A 16 10.25 8.10 11.12
C LEU A 16 11.30 6.99 11.19
N LYS A 17 11.34 6.29 12.34
CA LYS A 17 11.99 4.97 12.48
C LYS A 17 10.96 3.82 12.53
N THR A 18 9.69 4.15 12.58
CA THR A 18 8.55 3.25 12.76
C THR A 18 7.64 3.29 11.55
N LYS A 19 6.82 2.25 11.39
CA LYS A 19 5.96 1.92 10.24
C LYS A 19 5.03 3.06 9.76
N LEU A 20 4.88 4.13 10.54
CA LEU A 20 3.91 5.21 10.37
C LEU A 20 4.63 6.57 10.30
N LEU A 21 4.25 7.40 9.33
CA LEU A 21 4.48 8.84 9.37
C LEU A 21 3.34 9.49 10.13
N ILE A 22 3.68 10.18 11.20
CA ILE A 22 2.76 11.01 11.96
C ILE A 22 3.03 12.47 11.58
N LEU A 23 2.03 13.13 11.01
CA LEU A 23 2.05 14.56 10.74
C LEU A 23 1.10 15.24 11.73
N GLU A 24 1.65 15.87 12.75
CA GLU A 24 0.89 16.69 13.68
C GLU A 24 0.54 18.02 13.02
N THR A 25 -0.76 18.30 12.91
CA THR A 25 -1.26 19.57 12.40
C THR A 25 -2.16 20.24 13.41
N LYS A 26 -2.36 21.56 13.27
CA LYS A 26 -3.30 22.31 14.13
C LYS A 26 -4.74 21.79 14.06
N ASN A 27 -5.07 21.01 13.02
CA ASN A 27 -6.40 20.48 12.77
C ASN A 27 -6.50 18.98 13.11
N GLY A 28 -5.46 18.41 13.73
CA GLY A 28 -5.40 17.01 14.12
C GLY A 28 -4.16 16.29 13.60
N GLU A 29 -4.05 15.03 14.00
CA GLU A 29 -2.98 14.12 13.63
C GLU A 29 -3.32 13.42 12.31
N ILE A 30 -2.37 13.40 11.38
CA ILE A 30 -2.47 12.58 10.16
C ILE A 30 -1.48 11.43 10.26
N LEU A 31 -2.00 10.21 10.17
CA LEU A 31 -1.23 8.97 10.15
C LEU A 31 -1.14 8.44 8.71
N VAL A 32 0.09 8.17 8.25
CA VAL A 32 0.34 7.52 6.95
C VAL A 32 1.23 6.30 7.16
N ASP A 33 0.75 5.10 6.84
CA ASP A 33 1.57 3.88 6.88
C ASP A 33 2.47 3.79 5.65
N VAL A 34 3.62 4.46 5.74
CA VAL A 34 4.61 4.54 4.65
C VAL A 34 5.14 3.15 4.30
N GLN A 35 5.26 2.25 5.28
CA GLN A 35 5.77 0.90 5.00
C GLN A 35 4.75 0.05 4.23
N ALA A 36 3.46 0.18 4.54
CA ALA A 36 2.39 -0.46 3.78
C ALA A 36 2.35 0.07 2.35
N LEU A 37 2.42 1.39 2.15
CA LEU A 37 2.47 2.01 0.83
C LEU A 37 3.63 1.48 -0.04
N LEU A 38 4.82 1.32 0.55
CA LEU A 38 6.00 0.84 -0.16
C LEU A 38 5.97 -0.66 -0.48
N LYS A 39 5.30 -1.46 0.36
CA LYS A 39 5.15 -2.91 0.16
C LYS A 39 3.93 -3.26 -0.69
N ALA A 40 3.05 -2.31 -0.91
CA ALA A 40 1.85 -2.52 -1.70
C ALA A 40 2.23 -2.90 -3.14
N PRO A 41 1.52 -3.86 -3.73
CA PRO A 41 1.67 -4.20 -5.13
C PRO A 41 1.48 -2.97 -6.02
N ILE A 42 2.21 -2.93 -7.13
CA ILE A 42 2.07 -1.86 -8.12
C ILE A 42 0.62 -1.82 -8.59
N GLY A 43 -0.02 -0.65 -8.44
CA GLY A 43 -1.40 -0.42 -8.88
C GLY A 43 -2.50 -0.83 -7.90
N SER A 44 -2.19 -1.47 -6.76
CA SER A 44 -3.21 -1.81 -5.75
C SER A 44 -3.69 -0.57 -4.99
N GLU A 45 -4.91 -0.58 -4.44
CA GLU A 45 -5.43 0.58 -3.69
C GLU A 45 -4.57 0.96 -2.49
N GLU A 46 -3.91 -0.03 -1.88
CA GLU A 46 -3.00 0.12 -0.75
C GLU A 46 -1.69 0.83 -1.11
N ALA A 47 -1.40 1.00 -2.40
CA ALA A 47 -0.23 1.74 -2.88
C ALA A 47 -0.47 3.27 -2.98
N TYR A 48 -1.68 3.72 -2.61
CA TYR A 48 -2.09 5.11 -2.71
C TYR A 48 -2.33 5.73 -1.33
N PHE A 49 -1.98 7.01 -1.20
CA PHE A 49 -2.30 7.81 -0.02
C PHE A 49 -3.31 8.92 -0.37
N ARG A 50 -4.18 9.27 0.58
CA ARG A 50 -5.20 10.31 0.39
C ARG A 50 -4.59 11.71 0.53
N ALA A 51 -4.14 12.29 -0.57
CA ALA A 51 -3.45 13.58 -0.60
C ALA A 51 -4.34 14.77 -0.24
N THR A 52 -5.64 14.74 -0.58
CA THR A 52 -6.58 15.83 -0.24
C THR A 52 -6.66 16.08 1.26
N GLY A 53 -6.69 15.02 2.09
CA GLY A 53 -6.76 15.15 3.54
C GLY A 53 -5.51 15.85 4.10
N ILE A 54 -4.34 15.47 3.58
CA ILE A 54 -3.07 16.08 4.00
C ILE A 54 -3.01 17.55 3.56
N ALA A 55 -3.31 17.85 2.30
CA ALA A 55 -3.29 19.22 1.78
C ALA A 55 -4.22 20.16 2.58
N GLN A 56 -5.44 19.69 2.90
CA GLN A 56 -6.40 20.45 3.69
C GLN A 56 -5.90 20.78 5.10
N ALA A 57 -5.18 19.86 5.76
CA ALA A 57 -4.62 20.11 7.08
C ALA A 57 -3.57 21.23 7.08
N TYR A 58 -2.88 21.44 5.95
CA TYR A 58 -1.96 22.55 5.71
C TYR A 58 -2.61 23.74 4.99
N LYS A 59 -3.94 23.77 4.88
CA LYS A 59 -4.72 24.82 4.19
C LYS A 59 -4.30 25.05 2.73
N LYS A 60 -3.88 23.99 2.04
CA LYS A 60 -3.51 24.00 0.63
C LYS A 60 -4.56 23.24 -0.20
N ASP A 61 -4.73 23.66 -1.44
CA ASP A 61 -5.57 22.94 -2.41
C ASP A 61 -4.71 21.95 -3.21
N ILE A 62 -5.08 20.68 -3.19
CA ILE A 62 -4.37 19.63 -3.92
C ILE A 62 -4.32 19.92 -5.44
N ARG A 63 -5.30 20.65 -5.98
CA ARG A 63 -5.32 21.03 -7.39
C ARG A 63 -4.14 21.91 -7.78
N ASP A 64 -3.59 22.67 -6.83
CA ASP A 64 -2.42 23.51 -7.10
C ASP A 64 -1.15 22.68 -7.25
N PHE A 65 -0.99 21.62 -6.45
CA PHE A 65 0.07 20.63 -6.64
C PHE A 65 -0.01 19.95 -8.00
N LEU A 66 -1.22 19.51 -8.39
CA LEU A 66 -1.46 18.80 -9.65
C LEU A 66 -1.28 19.67 -10.90
N ARG A 67 -1.17 21.00 -10.74
CA ARG A 67 -0.93 21.94 -11.83
C ARG A 67 0.52 22.35 -11.98
N LEU A 68 1.41 21.92 -11.08
CA LEU A 68 2.83 22.20 -11.22
C LEU A 68 3.39 21.42 -12.41
N ASP A 69 4.13 22.09 -13.31
CA ASP A 69 4.70 21.47 -14.51
C ASP A 69 5.51 20.22 -14.18
N GLY A 70 6.38 20.30 -13.17
CA GLY A 70 7.18 19.15 -12.73
C GLY A 70 6.35 18.03 -12.09
N THR A 71 5.15 18.31 -11.57
CA THR A 71 4.23 17.28 -11.08
C THR A 71 3.52 16.59 -12.23
N ILE A 72 3.10 17.35 -13.25
CA ILE A 72 2.47 16.80 -14.47
C ILE A 72 3.45 15.87 -15.18
N GLU A 73 4.67 16.36 -15.44
CA GLU A 73 5.74 15.58 -16.09
C GLU A 73 6.04 14.30 -15.30
N TYR A 74 6.13 14.39 -13.98
CA TYR A 74 6.42 13.22 -13.16
C TYR A 74 5.26 12.20 -13.13
N ILE A 75 4.01 12.66 -13.17
CA ILE A 75 2.84 11.76 -13.31
C ILE A 75 2.89 11.03 -14.65
N ASP A 76 3.23 11.72 -15.73
CA ASP A 76 3.32 11.11 -17.07
C ASP A 76 4.43 10.04 -17.12
N ILE A 77 5.61 10.33 -16.57
CA ILE A 77 6.69 9.34 -16.43
C ILE A 77 6.23 8.13 -15.62
N LEU A 78 5.52 8.34 -14.51
CA LEU A 78 5.01 7.24 -13.68
C LEU A 78 3.99 6.37 -14.43
N LYS A 79 3.13 6.98 -15.26
CA LYS A 79 2.20 6.24 -16.11
C LYS A 79 2.93 5.34 -17.10
N GLU A 80 3.94 5.88 -17.78
CA GLU A 80 4.72 5.16 -18.79
C GLU A 80 5.51 4.00 -18.18
N GLU A 81 6.26 4.27 -17.11
CA GLU A 81 7.19 3.30 -16.50
C GLU A 81 6.47 2.19 -15.73
N LEU A 82 5.38 2.52 -15.04
CA LEU A 82 4.72 1.58 -14.13
C LEU A 82 3.43 1.00 -14.70
N LYS A 83 2.89 1.57 -15.80
CA LYS A 83 1.63 1.16 -16.40
C LYS A 83 0.46 1.19 -15.40
N VAL A 84 0.44 2.18 -14.51
CA VAL A 84 -0.62 2.42 -13.53
C VAL A 84 -1.16 3.84 -13.68
N GLU A 85 -2.37 4.10 -13.17
CA GLU A 85 -2.91 5.45 -13.01
C GLU A 85 -2.40 6.08 -11.70
N PRO A 86 -1.40 6.98 -11.69
CA PRO A 86 -0.74 7.44 -10.47
C PRO A 86 -1.60 8.39 -9.63
N MET A 87 -2.77 8.77 -10.16
CA MET A 87 -3.74 9.65 -9.53
C MET A 87 -5.15 9.06 -9.69
N ILE A 88 -5.85 8.89 -8.57
CA ILE A 88 -7.24 8.43 -8.54
C ILE A 88 -8.11 9.49 -7.88
N ILE A 89 -9.20 9.87 -8.53
CA ILE A 89 -10.21 10.78 -7.96
C ILE A 89 -11.41 9.95 -7.53
N LYS A 90 -11.58 9.75 -6.22
CA LYS A 90 -12.73 9.04 -5.66
C LYS A 90 -13.83 10.07 -5.30
N ARG A 91 -15.04 9.88 -5.84
CA ARG A 91 -16.23 10.69 -5.51
C ARG A 91 -16.99 10.04 -4.35
N GLY A 92 -17.33 10.80 -3.30
CA GLY A 92 -18.11 10.29 -2.18
C GLY A 92 -18.02 11.15 -0.91
N LYS A 93 -19.07 11.11 -0.07
CA LYS A 93 -19.17 11.87 1.20
C LYS A 93 -18.16 11.39 2.25
N TYR A 94 -17.86 10.08 2.26
CA TYR A 94 -16.89 9.46 3.13
C TYR A 94 -15.76 8.88 2.27
N GLN A 95 -14.50 9.21 2.58
CA GLN A 95 -13.29 8.80 1.84
C GLN A 95 -13.11 9.33 0.41
N GLY A 96 -13.95 10.26 -0.05
CA GLY A 96 -13.73 10.99 -1.30
C GLY A 96 -12.46 11.85 -1.27
N GLY A 97 -11.90 12.12 -2.45
CA GLY A 97 -10.72 12.96 -2.63
C GLY A 97 -9.78 12.47 -3.71
N THR A 98 -8.63 13.14 -3.81
CA THR A 98 -7.50 12.79 -4.65
C THR A 98 -6.58 11.85 -3.89
N TRP A 99 -6.32 10.71 -4.50
CA TRP A 99 -5.41 9.67 -4.03
C TRP A 99 -4.22 9.60 -4.96
N LEU A 100 -3.01 9.61 -4.40
CA LEU A 100 -1.76 9.65 -5.15
C LEU A 100 -0.95 8.40 -4.89
N TYR A 101 -0.35 7.86 -5.94
CA TYR A 101 0.56 6.72 -5.85
C TYR A 101 1.79 7.06 -5.00
N TYR A 102 2.30 6.11 -4.23
CA TYR A 102 3.33 6.36 -3.21
C TYR A 102 4.61 7.05 -3.75
N LYS A 103 4.96 6.87 -5.04
CA LYS A 103 6.13 7.56 -5.61
C LYS A 103 5.96 9.09 -5.68
N LEU A 104 4.72 9.59 -5.66
CA LEU A 104 4.43 11.03 -5.56
C LEU A 104 4.56 11.55 -4.12
N PHE A 105 4.81 10.70 -3.12
CA PHE A 105 4.79 11.11 -1.72
C PHE A 105 5.87 12.13 -1.37
N LYS A 106 7.11 11.93 -1.81
CA LYS A 106 8.20 12.90 -1.62
C LYS A 106 7.93 14.28 -2.25
N PRO A 107 7.63 14.38 -3.57
CA PRO A 107 7.33 15.68 -4.17
C PRO A 107 6.10 16.33 -3.55
N PHE A 108 5.10 15.54 -3.16
CA PHE A 108 3.94 16.03 -2.43
C PHE A 108 4.31 16.61 -1.05
N LEU A 109 5.12 15.90 -0.26
CA LEU A 109 5.58 16.39 1.05
C LEU A 109 6.42 17.66 0.92
N ARG A 110 7.30 17.72 -0.08
CA ARG A 110 8.09 18.92 -0.39
C ARG A 110 7.22 20.13 -0.70
N TRP A 111 6.12 19.91 -1.41
CA TRP A 111 5.17 20.96 -1.74
C TRP A 111 4.30 21.35 -0.56
N VAL A 112 3.78 20.39 0.23
CA VAL A 112 2.76 20.66 1.25
C VAL A 112 3.35 21.21 2.54
N LEU A 113 4.50 20.70 2.98
CA LEU A 113 5.11 21.07 4.26
C LEU A 113 5.83 22.43 4.21
N PRO A 114 5.97 23.12 5.35
CA PRO A 114 6.96 24.18 5.48
C PRO A 114 8.36 23.67 5.16
N PHE A 115 9.18 24.48 4.49
CA PHE A 115 10.50 24.06 4.03
C PHE A 115 11.39 23.53 5.17
N LYS A 116 11.38 24.19 6.33
CA LYS A 116 12.13 23.78 7.52
C LYS A 116 11.79 22.35 7.96
N ASP A 117 10.52 21.97 7.87
CA ASP A 117 10.04 20.67 8.32
C ASP A 117 10.38 19.59 7.29
N TYR A 118 10.17 19.88 6.01
CA TYR A 118 10.62 19.00 4.93
C TYR A 118 12.15 18.76 4.99
N ALA A 119 12.94 19.82 5.15
CA ALA A 119 14.40 19.72 5.22
C ALA A 119 14.87 18.88 6.42
N LYS A 120 14.21 18.98 7.58
CA LYS A 120 14.48 18.10 8.72
C LYS A 120 14.25 16.64 8.37
N LEU A 121 13.13 16.32 7.70
CA LEU A 121 12.79 14.97 7.29
C LEU A 121 13.80 14.42 6.27
N GLU A 122 14.25 15.26 5.34
CA GLU A 122 15.22 14.88 4.32
C GLU A 122 16.61 14.64 4.91
N VAL A 123 17.14 15.59 5.68
CA VAL A 123 18.49 15.52 6.27
C VAL A 123 18.61 14.42 7.33
N SER A 124 17.54 14.15 8.07
CA SER A 124 17.53 13.05 9.05
C SER A 124 17.43 11.65 8.42
N GLY A 125 17.33 11.55 7.09
CA GLY A 125 17.12 10.30 6.37
C GLY A 125 15.72 9.70 6.55
N GLN A 126 14.81 10.42 7.20
CA GLN A 126 13.44 9.97 7.46
C GLN A 126 12.60 9.84 6.18
N LEU A 127 12.98 10.55 5.11
CA LEU A 127 12.41 10.36 3.77
C LEU A 127 13.12 9.29 2.94
N GLU A 128 14.18 8.64 3.42
CA GLU A 128 14.86 7.59 2.64
C GLU A 128 14.03 6.30 2.63
N PHE A 129 13.34 6.06 1.52
CA PHE A 129 12.67 4.78 1.30
C PHE A 129 13.71 3.72 0.93
N GLN A 130 14.03 2.84 1.88
CA GLN A 130 14.78 1.63 1.56
C GLN A 130 13.83 0.62 0.92
N PHE A 131 13.91 0.49 -0.40
CA PHE A 131 13.37 -0.67 -1.10
C PHE A 131 14.26 -1.87 -0.76
N SER A 132 14.04 -2.47 0.40
CA SER A 132 14.38 -3.88 0.53
C SER A 132 13.45 -4.61 -0.43
N GLN A 133 13.94 -4.88 -1.63
CA GLN A 133 13.46 -6.00 -2.44
C GLN A 133 13.77 -7.25 -1.61
N ASN A 134 12.96 -7.48 -0.59
CA ASN A 134 12.93 -8.74 0.11
C ASN A 134 12.25 -9.68 -0.89
N ARG A 135 13.01 -10.12 -1.91
CA ARG A 135 12.67 -11.15 -2.88
C ARG A 135 12.62 -12.49 -2.14
N VAL A 136 11.82 -12.53 -1.08
CA VAL A 136 11.50 -13.78 -0.41
C VAL A 136 10.56 -14.47 -1.37
N LEU A 137 11.14 -15.34 -2.20
CA LEU A 137 10.37 -16.18 -3.09
C LEU A 137 9.33 -16.94 -2.26
N LYS A 138 8.09 -16.92 -2.72
CA LYS A 138 6.98 -17.61 -2.07
C LYS A 138 6.41 -18.63 -3.02
N SER A 139 5.92 -19.74 -2.47
CA SER A 139 5.05 -20.66 -3.19
C SER A 139 3.63 -20.10 -3.18
N VAL A 140 2.94 -20.25 -4.31
CA VAL A 140 1.48 -20.13 -4.37
C VAL A 140 0.91 -21.49 -4.01
N TYR A 141 -0.09 -21.54 -3.14
CA TYR A 141 -0.73 -22.77 -2.72
C TYR A 141 -2.24 -22.70 -2.90
N VAL A 142 -2.83 -23.87 -3.10
CA VAL A 142 -4.27 -24.09 -3.04
C VAL A 142 -4.52 -25.27 -2.10
N LEU A 143 -5.46 -25.11 -1.18
CA LEU A 143 -5.88 -26.17 -0.27
C LEU A 143 -7.40 -26.32 -0.27
N LYS A 144 -7.86 -27.52 0.07
CA LYS A 144 -9.27 -27.87 0.28
C LYS A 144 -9.47 -28.38 1.70
N THR A 145 -10.44 -27.85 2.42
CA THR A 145 -10.84 -28.29 3.76
C THR A 145 -11.95 -29.34 3.70
N GLU A 146 -12.21 -29.99 4.84
CA GLU A 146 -13.24 -31.05 4.94
C GLU A 146 -14.67 -30.58 4.72
N ASP A 147 -14.96 -29.31 4.92
CA ASP A 147 -16.24 -28.67 4.60
C ASP A 147 -16.31 -28.14 3.16
N ASN A 148 -15.43 -28.62 2.28
CA ASN A 148 -15.33 -28.25 0.87
C ASN A 148 -14.94 -26.80 0.56
N ARG A 149 -14.48 -26.01 1.54
CA ARG A 149 -13.90 -24.69 1.24
C ARG A 149 -12.52 -24.83 0.62
N ILE A 150 -12.21 -23.91 -0.28
CA ILE A 150 -10.90 -23.79 -0.91
C ILE A 150 -10.22 -22.51 -0.44
N LYS A 151 -8.92 -22.58 -0.21
CA LYS A 151 -8.10 -21.39 0.04
C LYS A 151 -6.98 -21.29 -0.97
N VAL A 152 -6.86 -20.14 -1.61
CA VAL A 152 -5.68 -19.74 -2.38
C VAL A 152 -4.81 -18.88 -1.47
N GLY A 153 -3.50 -19.09 -1.47
CA GLY A 153 -2.61 -18.25 -0.68
C GLY A 153 -1.16 -18.31 -1.10
N ILE A 154 -0.33 -17.44 -0.51
CA ILE A 154 1.13 -17.44 -0.71
C ILE A 154 1.88 -17.70 0.60
N SER A 155 2.99 -18.44 0.53
CA SER A 155 3.86 -18.67 1.70
C SER A 155 5.31 -18.91 1.32
N SER A 156 6.23 -18.47 2.18
CA SER A 156 7.65 -18.86 2.10
C SER A 156 7.91 -20.30 2.58
N ASN A 157 6.94 -20.89 3.30
CA ASN A 157 6.91 -22.28 3.73
C ASN A 157 5.44 -22.77 3.75
N ALA A 158 5.04 -23.48 2.70
CA ALA A 158 3.65 -23.93 2.51
C ALA A 158 3.22 -24.94 3.60
N GLU A 159 4.08 -25.90 3.93
CA GLU A 159 3.79 -26.93 4.93
C GLU A 159 3.48 -26.36 6.31
N LYS A 160 4.34 -25.44 6.79
CA LYS A 160 4.10 -24.75 8.08
C LYS A 160 2.81 -23.96 8.05
N ARG A 161 2.50 -23.34 6.90
CA ARG A 161 1.26 -22.58 6.70
C ARG A 161 0.03 -23.49 6.76
N PHE A 162 0.10 -24.69 6.19
CA PHE A 162 -0.97 -25.69 6.28
C PHE A 162 -1.24 -26.10 7.73
N SER A 163 -0.20 -26.36 8.53
CA SER A 163 -0.36 -26.65 9.96
C SER A 163 -1.03 -25.50 10.71
N GLN A 164 -0.64 -24.25 10.42
CA GLN A 164 -1.27 -23.07 11.03
C GLN A 164 -2.75 -22.95 10.66
N ILE A 165 -3.09 -23.19 9.39
CA ILE A 165 -4.47 -23.10 8.91
C ILE A 165 -5.34 -24.20 9.54
N LYS A 166 -4.82 -25.43 9.61
CA LYS A 166 -5.48 -26.53 10.33
C LYS A 166 -5.79 -26.13 11.77
N ASN A 167 -4.79 -25.60 12.48
CA ASN A 167 -4.96 -25.18 13.88
C ASN A 167 -5.94 -24.02 14.05
N SER A 168 -5.94 -23.03 13.14
CA SER A 168 -6.80 -21.85 13.25
C SER A 168 -8.25 -22.12 12.85
N THR A 169 -8.47 -23.01 11.89
CA THR A 169 -9.82 -23.33 11.40
C THR A 169 -10.47 -24.47 12.19
N GLY A 170 -9.67 -25.32 12.83
CA GLY A 170 -10.13 -26.55 13.45
C GLY A 170 -10.49 -27.65 12.45
N LEU A 171 -10.26 -27.43 11.15
CA LEU A 171 -10.68 -28.33 10.08
C LEU A 171 -9.50 -29.11 9.50
N ASN A 172 -9.78 -30.35 9.09
CA ASN A 172 -8.81 -31.13 8.33
C ASN A 172 -8.68 -30.62 6.88
N LEU A 173 -7.47 -30.79 6.33
CA LEU A 173 -7.16 -30.49 4.94
C LEU A 173 -7.27 -31.79 4.12
N ILE A 174 -8.17 -31.81 3.14
CA ILE A 174 -8.39 -32.96 2.26
C ILE A 174 -7.37 -32.99 1.13
N ASN A 175 -7.09 -31.84 0.52
CA ASN A 175 -6.18 -31.74 -0.62
C ASN A 175 -5.33 -30.49 -0.49
N THR A 176 -4.05 -30.58 -0.84
CA THR A 176 -3.10 -29.46 -0.85
C THR A 176 -2.17 -29.56 -2.05
N ILE A 177 -2.03 -28.46 -2.78
CA ILE A 177 -1.02 -28.29 -3.83
C ILE A 177 -0.30 -26.96 -3.62
N TYR A 178 0.98 -26.91 -3.97
CA TYR A 178 1.73 -25.66 -3.98
C TYR A 178 2.78 -25.68 -5.09
N SER A 179 3.09 -24.50 -5.61
CA SER A 179 4.10 -24.30 -6.63
C SER A 179 5.51 -24.31 -6.04
N GLU A 180 6.51 -24.41 -6.91
CA GLU A 180 7.84 -23.91 -6.57
C GLU A 180 7.78 -22.43 -6.16
N LYS A 181 8.83 -21.98 -5.49
CA LYS A 181 8.91 -20.60 -5.03
C LYS A 181 9.14 -19.66 -6.22
N VAL A 182 8.28 -18.66 -6.36
CA VAL A 182 8.29 -17.72 -7.49
C VAL A 182 8.38 -16.27 -7.02
N GLU A 183 8.95 -15.41 -7.86
CA GLU A 183 9.09 -13.97 -7.57
C GLU A 183 7.74 -13.23 -7.59
N ASN A 184 6.84 -13.64 -8.47
CA ASN A 184 5.55 -13.01 -8.71
C ASN A 184 4.37 -13.70 -7.98
N ALA A 185 4.64 -14.41 -6.88
CA ALA A 185 3.64 -15.21 -6.16
C ALA A 185 2.38 -14.40 -5.79
N TYR A 186 2.57 -13.15 -5.35
CA TYR A 186 1.46 -12.26 -5.02
C TYR A 186 0.58 -11.95 -6.24
N LEU A 187 1.19 -11.64 -7.38
CA LEU A 187 0.45 -11.35 -8.61
C LEU A 187 -0.36 -12.57 -9.07
N ILE A 188 0.21 -13.76 -8.96
CA ILE A 188 -0.46 -15.02 -9.28
C ILE A 188 -1.66 -15.23 -8.35
N GLU A 189 -1.50 -15.05 -7.04
CA GLU A 189 -2.59 -15.17 -6.05
C GLU A 189 -3.75 -14.22 -6.38
N GLN A 190 -3.46 -12.94 -6.63
CA GLN A 190 -4.51 -11.97 -6.98
C GLN A 190 -5.19 -12.32 -8.29
N THR A 191 -4.44 -12.79 -9.28
CA THR A 191 -4.99 -13.22 -10.57
C THR A 191 -5.95 -14.41 -10.37
N LEU A 192 -5.57 -15.40 -9.57
CA LEU A 192 -6.42 -16.55 -9.26
C LEU A 192 -7.68 -16.14 -8.50
N LEU A 193 -7.55 -15.28 -7.48
CA LEU A 193 -8.70 -14.80 -6.71
C LEU A 193 -9.65 -13.97 -7.57
N THR A 194 -9.12 -13.17 -8.50
CA THR A 194 -9.93 -12.39 -9.45
C THR A 194 -10.63 -13.31 -10.45
N TYR A 195 -9.95 -14.34 -10.95
CA TYR A 195 -10.53 -15.30 -11.89
C TYR A 195 -11.69 -16.09 -11.27
N PHE A 196 -11.62 -16.38 -9.95
CA PHE A 196 -12.66 -17.11 -9.21
C PHE A 196 -13.49 -16.22 -8.28
N ASP A 197 -13.63 -14.92 -8.59
CA ASP A 197 -14.30 -13.96 -7.69
C ASP A 197 -15.77 -14.32 -7.44
N ASP A 198 -16.46 -14.90 -8.44
CA ASP A 198 -17.84 -15.40 -8.32
C ASP A 198 -18.01 -16.49 -7.24
N TYR A 199 -16.92 -17.16 -6.87
CA TYR A 199 -16.89 -18.24 -5.89
C TYR A 199 -16.37 -17.79 -4.52
N ARG A 200 -16.05 -16.50 -4.37
CA ARG A 200 -15.37 -15.95 -3.21
C ARG A 200 -16.33 -15.76 -2.05
N GLN A 201 -15.98 -16.37 -0.92
CA GLN A 201 -16.75 -16.28 0.32
C GLN A 201 -16.27 -15.12 1.19
N ASN A 202 -14.96 -15.12 1.49
CA ASN A 202 -14.33 -14.07 2.29
C ASN A 202 -12.80 -14.09 2.10
N GLY A 203 -12.26 -12.97 1.63
CA GLY A 203 -10.81 -12.78 1.48
C GLY A 203 -10.19 -13.79 0.54
N GLU A 204 -9.45 -14.75 1.09
CA GLU A 204 -8.70 -15.77 0.33
C GLU A 204 -9.47 -17.10 0.19
N TRP A 205 -10.72 -17.16 0.64
CA TRP A 205 -11.54 -18.39 0.69
C TRP A 205 -12.62 -18.42 -0.40
N LEU A 206 -12.72 -19.57 -1.07
CA LEU A 206 -13.64 -19.87 -2.16
C LEU A 206 -14.55 -21.06 -1.80
N ASN A 207 -15.72 -21.14 -2.42
CA ASN A 207 -16.65 -22.27 -2.30
C ASN A 207 -17.28 -22.60 -3.67
N GLY A 208 -17.62 -23.87 -3.91
CA GLY A 208 -18.22 -24.29 -5.18
C GLY A 208 -17.23 -24.50 -6.33
N VAL A 209 -15.93 -24.45 -6.05
CA VAL A 209 -14.84 -24.77 -6.97
C VAL A 209 -14.05 -25.99 -6.49
N GLY A 210 -13.28 -26.60 -7.40
CA GLY A 210 -12.47 -27.78 -7.14
C GLY A 210 -11.11 -27.67 -7.80
N PHE A 211 -10.13 -28.40 -7.29
CA PHE A 211 -8.86 -28.62 -7.98
C PHE A 211 -8.44 -30.08 -7.84
N GLU A 212 -7.78 -30.56 -8.88
CA GLU A 212 -7.17 -31.88 -8.92
C GLU A 212 -5.73 -31.72 -9.38
N ARG A 213 -4.86 -32.61 -8.91
CA ARG A 213 -3.48 -32.65 -9.40
C ARG A 213 -3.50 -33.43 -10.69
N SER A 214 -3.27 -32.76 -11.82
CA SER A 214 -3.03 -33.44 -13.08
C SER A 214 -1.75 -34.26 -12.96
N CYS A 215 -1.86 -35.58 -13.07
CA CYS A 215 -0.74 -36.51 -13.13
C CYS A 215 0.01 -36.39 -14.44
#